data_AF-A0AAP0CTS3-F1
#
_entry.id   AF-A0AAP0CTS3-F1
#
_cell.length_a   1.000
_cell.length_b   1.000
_cell.length_c   1.000
_cell.angle_alpha   90.00
_cell.angle_beta   90.00
_cell.angle_gamma   90.00
#
_symmetry.space_group_name_H-M   'P 1'
#
loop_
_entity.id
_entity.type
_entity.pdbx_description
1 polymer ?
#
loop_
_entity_poly.entity_id
_entity_poly.type
_entity_poly.pdbx_seq_one_letter_code
_entity_poly.pdbx_strand_id
1 'polypeptide(L)'
;MSKQPPSPLPFLLILSLVFSASALSASAGDSTIHIQCSRLNFTSSSTCKSNIISLFTSLVNSASLYNFKKFPPSDDDDAAVYGLFQCRGDLNSTNCKTCVAKAVSHLMTSCPMSKSGQILLLEEGCFVKYDNTSFFGTQDKTELYKRCGSSIGYNSDISNRINGVLAYLVGGTGYFRMGDFGSIRGVAQCVQDLSLSYCEDCLTEACERLRSDCETSTWADMYLGKCYIRYGADQGKSTPIEGSGEGSGEGSGGGRKDNIGKQIAYVIAAIAAIAVVGAHNISLFTSLVNSASLYNFKKLPPSDDDDAAVYGLFQCRGDLDSTNCKTCVAKAVSHLMTSCPMSKSGQILILEEGCFVKYDNTSFFGTQDKTELYMRCGSSIGYNSDISNRINGVLAYLVGGTGYFRMGDFGSIRGVAQCVQDLSLRYCQECVLEASGRLRSECETSTWADIFDTDSDLMEIGSSRIYSELAKPVVEDGLDIQMEELRTRSTHLLCIR
;
A
#
# COMPACT_ATOMS: atom_id res chain seq x y z
N MET A 1 16.05 -71.22 14.36
CA MET A 1 14.77 -70.57 14.66
C MET A 1 14.86 -69.13 14.18
N SER A 2 14.07 -68.79 13.17
CA SER A 2 14.00 -67.46 12.56
C SER A 2 13.51 -66.43 13.58
N LYS A 3 14.19 -65.28 13.69
CA LYS A 3 13.64 -64.08 14.35
C LYS A 3 13.55 -62.96 13.30
N GLN A 4 12.32 -62.68 12.92
CA GLN A 4 11.91 -61.64 11.99
C GLN A 4 11.99 -60.26 12.68
N PRO A 5 12.34 -59.16 11.99
CA PRO A 5 12.32 -57.82 12.57
C PRO A 5 10.87 -57.29 12.69
N PRO A 6 10.58 -56.41 13.67
CA PRO A 6 9.22 -55.90 13.89
C PRO A 6 8.80 -54.86 12.84
N SER A 7 7.51 -54.88 12.50
CA SER A 7 6.84 -54.00 11.53
C SER A 7 6.72 -52.53 11.96
N PRO A 8 6.71 -51.55 11.04
CA PRO A 8 6.79 -50.12 11.34
C PRO A 8 5.42 -49.43 11.61
N LEU A 9 4.40 -50.18 12.02
CA LEU A 9 3.05 -49.62 12.22
C LEU A 9 2.90 -48.59 13.38
N PRO A 10 3.65 -48.64 14.50
CA PRO A 10 3.42 -47.66 15.58
C PRO A 10 4.03 -46.28 15.30
N PHE A 11 4.93 -46.15 14.30
CA PHE A 11 5.55 -44.87 13.95
C PHE A 11 4.65 -43.99 13.06
N LEU A 12 3.78 -44.61 12.25
CA LEU A 12 2.85 -43.88 11.37
C LEU A 12 1.68 -43.25 12.11
N LEU A 13 1.23 -43.84 13.23
CA LEU A 13 0.16 -43.27 14.06
C LEU A 13 0.61 -42.02 14.83
N ILE A 14 1.86 -41.98 15.30
CA ILE A 14 2.40 -40.81 16.00
C ILE A 14 2.60 -39.62 15.03
N LEU A 15 2.96 -39.88 13.78
CA LEU A 15 3.11 -38.83 12.76
C LEU A 15 1.77 -38.15 12.41
N SER A 16 0.65 -38.89 12.47
CA SER A 16 -0.70 -38.36 12.21
C SER A 16 -1.26 -37.45 13.32
N LEU A 17 -0.89 -37.71 14.58
CA LEU A 17 -1.29 -36.90 15.74
C LEU A 17 -0.51 -35.58 15.83
N VAL A 18 0.74 -35.54 15.36
CA VAL A 18 1.54 -34.30 15.29
C VAL A 18 1.09 -33.39 14.13
N PHE A 19 0.58 -33.96 13.04
CA PHE A 19 0.07 -33.20 11.89
C PHE A 19 -1.30 -32.55 12.11
N SER A 20 -2.01 -32.93 13.19
CA SER A 20 -3.33 -32.39 13.55
C SER A 20 -3.26 -31.20 14.52
N ALA A 21 -2.08 -30.87 15.04
CA ALA A 21 -1.88 -29.83 16.06
C ALA A 21 -1.25 -28.54 15.52
N SER A 22 -1.06 -28.39 14.21
CA SER A 22 -0.72 -27.10 13.59
C SER A 22 -1.97 -26.23 13.39
N ALA A 23 -2.69 -25.97 14.48
CA ALA A 23 -3.32 -24.67 14.63
C ALA A 23 -2.18 -23.68 14.90
N LEU A 24 -1.79 -22.94 13.87
CA LEU A 24 -0.84 -21.85 13.97
C LEU A 24 -1.44 -20.76 14.87
N SER A 25 -1.23 -20.88 16.18
CA SER A 25 -1.33 -19.75 17.10
C SER A 25 -0.11 -18.88 16.85
N ALA A 26 -0.26 -17.88 15.98
CA ALA A 26 0.72 -16.80 15.85
C ALA A 26 0.79 -16.08 17.21
N SER A 27 1.91 -16.26 17.93
CA SER A 27 2.21 -15.40 19.07
C SER A 27 2.40 -13.97 18.57
N ALA A 28 1.67 -13.03 19.19
CA ALA A 28 1.57 -11.63 18.83
C ALA A 28 2.93 -10.97 18.49
N GLY A 29 3.25 -10.93 17.21
CA GLY A 29 4.05 -9.87 16.63
C GLY A 29 3.15 -8.64 16.51
N ASP A 30 3.68 -7.49 16.91
CA ASP A 30 3.02 -6.19 16.91
C ASP A 30 2.59 -5.79 15.47
N SER A 31 1.45 -6.31 15.04
CA SER A 31 0.89 -6.11 13.71
C SER A 31 -0.10 -4.96 13.79
N THR A 32 0.25 -3.83 13.19
CA THR A 32 -0.61 -2.63 13.09
C THR A 32 -1.78 -2.83 12.11
N ILE A 33 -1.85 -4.00 11.48
CA ILE A 33 -2.76 -4.34 10.39
C ILE A 33 -3.42 -5.69 10.69
N HIS A 34 -4.75 -5.73 10.68
CA HIS A 34 -5.51 -6.97 10.81
C HIS A 34 -6.42 -7.14 9.58
N ILE A 35 -6.24 -8.24 8.84
CA ILE A 35 -6.96 -8.55 7.59
C ILE A 35 -7.64 -9.90 7.72
N GLN A 36 -8.88 -10.00 7.24
CA GLN A 36 -9.61 -11.26 7.13
C GLN A 36 -10.33 -11.33 5.78
N CYS A 37 -10.16 -12.45 5.09
CA CYS A 37 -10.78 -12.73 3.79
C CYS A 37 -11.69 -13.96 3.90
N SER A 38 -12.78 -13.99 3.14
CA SER A 38 -13.57 -15.20 3.00
C SER A 38 -12.82 -16.29 2.26
N ARG A 39 -13.04 -17.55 2.63
CA ARG A 39 -12.56 -18.72 1.85
C ARG A 39 -13.35 -18.94 0.55
N LEU A 40 -14.50 -18.29 0.40
CA LEU A 40 -15.33 -18.35 -0.80
C LEU A 40 -14.79 -17.38 -1.83
N ASN A 41 -14.52 -17.87 -3.03
CA ASN A 41 -14.09 -17.07 -4.16
C ASN A 41 -15.23 -16.89 -5.16
N PHE A 42 -15.20 -15.81 -5.92
CA PHE A 42 -16.13 -15.63 -7.03
C PHE A 42 -15.87 -16.67 -8.15
N THR A 43 -16.95 -17.22 -8.70
CA THR A 43 -16.92 -18.28 -9.73
C THR A 43 -16.83 -17.71 -11.16
N SER A 44 -17.23 -16.45 -11.38
CA SER A 44 -17.01 -15.71 -12.63
C SER A 44 -16.01 -14.57 -12.39
N SER A 45 -14.89 -14.58 -13.11
CA SER A 45 -13.74 -13.72 -12.81
C SER A 45 -13.82 -12.30 -13.38
N SER A 46 -14.70 -12.03 -14.35
CA SER A 46 -14.78 -10.74 -15.04
C SER A 46 -15.66 -9.71 -14.31
N THR A 47 -16.95 -10.00 -14.10
CA THR A 47 -17.93 -9.03 -13.56
C THR A 47 -17.75 -8.75 -12.06
N CYS A 48 -17.42 -9.77 -11.27
CA CYS A 48 -17.24 -9.58 -9.82
C CYS A 48 -15.97 -8.77 -9.51
N LYS A 49 -14.89 -9.04 -10.27
CA LYS A 49 -13.63 -8.29 -10.15
C LYS A 49 -13.83 -6.82 -10.51
N SER A 50 -14.59 -6.51 -11.58
CA SER A 50 -14.92 -5.12 -11.92
C SER A 50 -15.77 -4.45 -10.85
N ASN A 51 -16.72 -5.16 -10.22
CA ASN A 51 -17.57 -4.61 -9.17
C ASN A 51 -16.79 -4.30 -7.89
N ILE A 52 -15.88 -5.18 -7.46
CA ILE A 52 -14.98 -4.93 -6.32
C ILE A 52 -14.04 -3.75 -6.61
N ILE A 53 -13.42 -3.69 -7.79
CA ILE A 53 -12.52 -2.59 -8.17
C ILE A 53 -13.27 -1.24 -8.21
N SER A 54 -14.50 -1.25 -8.76
CA SER A 54 -15.38 -0.09 -8.78
C SER A 54 -15.75 0.36 -7.36
N LEU A 55 -16.10 -0.59 -6.48
CA LEU A 55 -16.37 -0.33 -5.07
C LEU A 55 -15.14 0.28 -4.39
N PHE A 56 -13.96 -0.30 -4.57
CA PHE A 56 -12.70 0.18 -3.98
C PHE A 56 -12.35 1.60 -4.43
N THR A 57 -12.52 1.91 -5.71
CA THR A 57 -12.38 3.27 -6.22
C THR A 57 -13.37 4.23 -5.55
N SER A 58 -14.62 3.78 -5.37
CA SER A 58 -15.69 4.58 -4.76
C SER A 58 -15.47 4.85 -3.27
N LEU A 59 -14.94 3.86 -2.52
CA LEU A 59 -14.53 3.99 -1.12
C LEU A 59 -13.44 5.07 -0.98
N VAL A 60 -12.35 4.96 -1.74
CA VAL A 60 -11.22 5.90 -1.69
C VAL A 60 -11.65 7.33 -2.07
N ASN A 61 -12.45 7.47 -3.13
CA ASN A 61 -12.92 8.79 -3.57
C ASN A 61 -13.83 9.43 -2.51
N SER A 62 -14.74 8.67 -1.91
CA SER A 62 -15.66 9.21 -0.90
C SER A 62 -14.98 9.51 0.43
N ALA A 63 -13.88 8.83 0.77
CA ALA A 63 -13.10 9.11 1.97
C ALA A 63 -12.47 10.52 1.96
N SER A 64 -12.44 11.19 0.81
CA SER A 64 -12.05 12.62 0.71
C SER A 64 -13.08 13.60 1.27
N LEU A 65 -14.33 13.16 1.45
CA LEU A 65 -15.46 14.00 1.86
C LEU A 65 -16.16 13.50 3.12
N TYR A 66 -16.08 12.21 3.41
CA TYR A 66 -16.82 11.56 4.49
C TYR A 66 -15.88 10.71 5.35
N ASN A 67 -16.12 10.66 6.66
CA ASN A 67 -15.43 9.72 7.57
C ASN A 67 -16.10 8.34 7.63
N PHE A 68 -17.28 8.21 7.03
CA PHE A 68 -18.03 6.97 6.91
C PHE A 68 -18.96 7.02 5.70
N LYS A 69 -19.05 5.93 4.96
CA LYS A 69 -20.06 5.78 3.89
C LYS A 69 -20.31 4.31 3.57
N LYS A 70 -21.56 3.99 3.27
CA LYS A 70 -22.00 2.67 2.75
C LYS A 70 -22.18 2.74 1.24
N PHE A 71 -21.93 1.62 0.57
CA PHE A 71 -22.05 1.43 -0.86
C PHE A 71 -22.88 0.16 -1.09
N PRO A 72 -24.19 0.30 -1.35
CA PRO A 72 -24.98 -0.81 -1.87
C PRO A 72 -24.54 -1.15 -3.31
N PRO A 73 -24.81 -2.37 -3.79
CA PRO A 73 -24.56 -2.75 -5.18
C PRO A 73 -25.43 -1.93 -6.14
N SER A 74 -24.96 -1.80 -7.39
CA SER A 74 -25.67 -1.09 -8.46
C SER A 74 -26.79 -1.93 -9.08
N ASP A 75 -26.65 -3.26 -9.09
CA ASP A 75 -27.59 -4.24 -9.68
C ASP A 75 -27.71 -5.49 -8.78
N ASP A 76 -28.85 -6.18 -8.86
CA ASP A 76 -29.27 -7.26 -7.94
C ASP A 76 -28.97 -8.67 -8.51
N ASP A 77 -27.75 -8.88 -8.99
CA ASP A 77 -27.27 -10.15 -9.59
C ASP A 77 -26.21 -10.85 -8.71
N ASP A 78 -25.77 -12.06 -9.09
CA ASP A 78 -24.75 -12.88 -8.40
C ASP A 78 -23.37 -12.18 -8.21
N ALA A 79 -23.18 -11.00 -8.81
CA ALA A 79 -22.02 -10.14 -8.69
C ALA A 79 -22.22 -8.93 -7.75
N ALA A 80 -23.28 -8.92 -6.95
CA ALA A 80 -23.53 -7.88 -5.95
C ALA A 80 -22.37 -7.79 -4.94
N VAL A 81 -21.89 -6.56 -4.69
CA VAL A 81 -20.85 -6.29 -3.69
C VAL A 81 -21.28 -5.10 -2.84
N TYR A 82 -21.48 -5.37 -1.55
CA TYR A 82 -21.72 -4.35 -0.54
C TYR A 82 -20.38 -3.91 0.02
N GLY A 83 -20.22 -2.62 0.33
CA GLY A 83 -19.03 -2.15 1.01
C GLY A 83 -19.27 -0.95 1.91
N LEU A 84 -18.38 -0.76 2.87
CA LEU A 84 -18.29 0.47 3.65
C LEU A 84 -16.86 0.74 4.07
N PHE A 85 -16.60 1.99 4.41
CA PHE A 85 -15.43 2.36 5.19
C PHE A 85 -15.85 3.16 6.42
N GLN A 86 -15.03 3.10 7.45
CA GLN A 86 -15.14 3.89 8.67
C GLN A 86 -13.75 4.36 9.09
N CYS A 87 -13.48 5.65 8.96
CA CYS A 87 -12.30 6.29 9.52
C CYS A 87 -12.50 6.59 11.00
N ARG A 88 -11.39 6.69 11.74
CA ARG A 88 -11.39 7.11 13.13
C ARG A 88 -11.94 8.53 13.23
N GLY A 89 -12.80 8.79 14.22
CA GLY A 89 -13.59 10.02 14.24
C GLY A 89 -12.80 11.33 14.42
N ASP A 90 -11.53 11.23 14.82
CA ASP A 90 -10.59 12.35 14.96
C ASP A 90 -9.74 12.61 13.71
N LEU A 91 -9.87 11.80 12.65
CA LEU A 91 -9.12 12.00 11.41
C LEU A 91 -9.74 13.10 10.53
N ASN A 92 -8.87 13.91 9.94
CA ASN A 92 -9.25 14.80 8.84
C ASN A 92 -9.44 14.01 7.53
N SER A 93 -10.07 14.64 6.53
CA SER A 93 -10.40 14.00 5.25
C SER A 93 -9.16 13.50 4.48
N THR A 94 -8.04 14.20 4.55
CA THR A 94 -6.78 13.78 3.92
C THR A 94 -6.25 12.48 4.53
N ASN A 95 -6.20 12.41 5.86
CA ASN A 95 -5.74 11.24 6.59
C ASN A 95 -6.71 10.06 6.46
N CYS A 96 -8.02 10.34 6.48
CA CYS A 96 -9.05 9.34 6.21
C CYS A 96 -8.90 8.74 4.80
N LYS A 97 -8.79 9.58 3.77
CA LYS A 97 -8.54 9.13 2.38
C LYS A 97 -7.28 8.28 2.27
N THR A 98 -6.20 8.71 2.92
CA THR A 98 -4.91 8.00 2.90
C THR A 98 -5.04 6.63 3.57
N CYS A 99 -5.71 6.56 4.72
CA CYS A 99 -5.96 5.30 5.41
C CYS A 99 -6.81 4.36 4.56
N VAL A 100 -7.92 4.84 3.99
CA VAL A 100 -8.81 4.02 3.16
C VAL A 100 -8.09 3.54 1.90
N ALA A 101 -7.25 4.37 1.27
CA ALA A 101 -6.42 3.96 0.13
C ALA A 101 -5.42 2.86 0.50
N LYS A 102 -4.73 2.98 1.64
CA LYS A 102 -3.86 1.92 2.17
C LYS A 102 -4.64 0.65 2.45
N ALA A 103 -5.79 0.76 3.11
CA ALA A 103 -6.63 -0.38 3.47
C ALA A 103 -7.10 -1.15 2.23
N VAL A 104 -7.56 -0.42 1.20
CA VAL A 104 -7.96 -0.97 -0.10
C VAL A 104 -6.77 -1.64 -0.80
N SER A 105 -5.58 -1.05 -0.76
CA SER A 105 -4.36 -1.66 -1.31
C SER A 105 -4.03 -3.01 -0.64
N HIS A 106 -4.10 -3.07 0.69
CA HIS A 106 -3.91 -4.32 1.44
C HIS A 106 -5.00 -5.37 1.16
N LEU A 107 -6.26 -4.97 1.00
CA LEU A 107 -7.33 -5.89 0.63
C LEU A 107 -7.15 -6.46 -0.77
N MET A 108 -6.68 -5.66 -1.74
CA MET A 108 -6.39 -6.13 -3.09
C MET A 108 -5.29 -7.19 -3.11
N THR A 109 -4.27 -7.04 -2.26
CA THR A 109 -3.13 -7.98 -2.21
C THR A 109 -3.41 -9.21 -1.35
N SER A 110 -4.12 -9.04 -0.23
CA SER A 110 -4.30 -10.10 0.77
C SER A 110 -5.57 -10.92 0.56
N CYS A 111 -6.59 -10.35 -0.09
CA CYS A 111 -7.86 -11.02 -0.38
C CYS A 111 -8.14 -11.11 -1.90
N PRO A 112 -7.25 -11.72 -2.70
CA PRO A 112 -7.47 -11.84 -4.14
C PRO A 112 -8.69 -12.72 -4.40
N MET A 113 -9.65 -12.21 -5.18
CA MET A 113 -10.85 -12.93 -5.63
C MET A 113 -11.82 -13.39 -4.52
N SER A 114 -11.60 -12.99 -3.27
CA SER A 114 -12.49 -13.33 -2.15
C SER A 114 -13.85 -12.66 -2.28
N LYS A 115 -14.92 -13.36 -1.91
CA LYS A 115 -16.30 -12.83 -1.89
C LYS A 115 -16.52 -11.77 -0.82
N SER A 116 -15.79 -11.87 0.28
CA SER A 116 -15.75 -10.85 1.30
C SER A 116 -14.36 -10.65 1.86
N GLY A 117 -14.12 -9.45 2.36
CA GLY A 117 -12.86 -9.07 2.97
C GLY A 117 -13.05 -7.89 3.90
N GLN A 118 -12.32 -7.90 5.00
CA GLN A 118 -12.29 -6.80 5.95
C GLN A 118 -10.87 -6.54 6.42
N ILE A 119 -10.57 -5.27 6.70
CA ILE A 119 -9.28 -4.82 7.20
C ILE A 119 -9.46 -3.75 8.26
N LEU A 120 -8.64 -3.83 9.31
CA LEU A 120 -8.44 -2.82 10.33
C LEU A 120 -7.00 -2.34 10.26
N LEU A 121 -6.80 -1.05 9.95
CA LEU A 121 -5.52 -0.37 10.11
C LEU A 121 -5.54 0.33 11.48
N LEU A 122 -4.87 -0.28 12.46
CA LEU A 122 -4.98 0.08 13.88
C LEU A 122 -4.32 1.43 14.19
N GLU A 123 -3.20 1.71 13.50
CA GLU A 123 -2.40 2.93 13.65
C GLU A 123 -3.01 4.09 12.85
N GLU A 124 -3.22 3.90 11.54
CA GLU A 124 -3.81 4.90 10.67
C GLU A 124 -5.28 5.17 10.98
N GLY A 125 -5.98 4.22 11.60
CA GLY A 125 -7.32 4.39 12.14
C GLY A 125 -8.42 4.32 11.08
N CYS A 126 -8.50 3.23 10.32
CA CYS A 126 -9.67 2.98 9.49
C CYS A 126 -10.02 1.50 9.38
N PHE A 127 -11.30 1.27 9.14
CA PHE A 127 -11.91 -0.01 8.85
C PHE A 127 -12.49 0.01 7.45
N VAL A 128 -12.22 -1.02 6.66
CA VAL A 128 -12.86 -1.25 5.36
C VAL A 128 -13.39 -2.66 5.33
N LYS A 129 -14.63 -2.83 4.89
CA LYS A 129 -15.26 -4.14 4.70
C LYS A 129 -16.04 -4.17 3.40
N TYR A 130 -15.91 -5.26 2.67
CA TYR A 130 -16.78 -5.61 1.54
C TYR A 130 -17.27 -7.04 1.68
N ASP A 131 -18.45 -7.32 1.13
CA ASP A 131 -19.07 -8.65 1.16
C ASP A 131 -20.05 -8.79 0.00
N ASN A 132 -20.31 -10.02 -0.44
CA ASN A 132 -21.32 -10.31 -1.46
C ASN A 132 -22.75 -10.42 -0.88
N THR A 133 -22.87 -10.33 0.44
CA THR A 133 -24.14 -10.28 1.17
C THR A 133 -24.24 -9.00 1.99
N SER A 134 -25.46 -8.47 2.16
CA SER A 134 -25.64 -7.24 2.94
C SER A 134 -25.33 -7.49 4.42
N PHE A 135 -24.39 -6.70 4.95
CA PHE A 135 -23.99 -6.72 6.37
C PHE A 135 -24.30 -5.39 7.07
N PHE A 136 -25.10 -4.53 6.42
CA PHE A 136 -25.44 -3.20 6.93
C PHE A 136 -26.44 -3.27 8.08
N GLY A 137 -26.16 -2.54 9.16
CA GLY A 137 -27.05 -2.46 10.34
C GLY A 137 -27.13 -3.74 11.16
N THR A 138 -26.37 -4.77 10.79
CA THR A 138 -26.31 -6.04 11.50
C THR A 138 -25.22 -5.99 12.56
N GLN A 139 -25.53 -6.46 13.76
CA GLN A 139 -24.58 -6.54 14.85
C GLN A 139 -23.54 -7.64 14.60
N ASP A 140 -22.29 -7.35 14.90
CA ASP A 140 -21.20 -8.32 14.80
C ASP A 140 -20.20 -8.04 15.94
N LYS A 141 -20.20 -8.97 16.90
CA LYS A 141 -19.38 -8.95 18.12
C LYS A 141 -18.26 -10.00 18.07
N THR A 142 -17.92 -10.53 16.89
CA THR A 142 -16.78 -11.47 16.78
C THR A 142 -15.48 -10.75 17.15
N GLU A 143 -14.63 -11.36 17.98
CA GLU A 143 -13.31 -10.81 18.29
C GLU A 143 -12.46 -10.86 17.03
N LEU A 144 -12.00 -9.69 16.57
CA LEU A 144 -11.11 -9.57 15.42
C LEU A 144 -9.68 -9.45 15.89
N TYR A 145 -9.43 -8.58 16.87
CA TYR A 145 -8.09 -8.32 17.36
C TYR A 145 -8.13 -7.90 18.82
N LYS A 146 -7.19 -8.45 19.60
CA LYS A 146 -6.99 -8.12 21.01
C LYS A 146 -5.51 -7.95 21.30
N ARG A 147 -5.18 -6.95 22.10
CA ARG A 147 -3.82 -6.74 22.61
C ARG A 147 -3.88 -6.20 24.02
N CYS A 148 -3.12 -6.83 24.92
CA CYS A 148 -2.98 -6.38 26.30
C CYS A 148 -1.55 -5.91 26.51
N GLY A 149 -1.39 -4.75 27.15
CA GLY A 149 -0.10 -4.20 27.50
C GLY A 149 0.54 -4.85 28.72
N SER A 150 1.74 -4.38 29.05
CA SER A 150 2.48 -4.81 30.23
C SER A 150 1.63 -4.70 31.49
N SER A 151 1.64 -5.77 32.27
CA SER A 151 1.04 -5.80 33.59
C SER A 151 1.99 -5.14 34.60
N ILE A 152 1.44 -4.27 35.44
CA ILE A 152 2.17 -3.63 36.54
C ILE A 152 1.75 -4.17 37.91
N GLY A 153 1.05 -5.31 37.94
CA GLY A 153 0.38 -5.80 39.14
C GLY A 153 -0.87 -5.00 39.50
N TYR A 154 -1.51 -5.36 40.61
CA TYR A 154 -2.71 -4.67 41.07
C TYR A 154 -2.35 -3.29 41.66
N ASN A 155 -2.84 -2.24 41.03
CA ASN A 155 -2.72 -0.86 41.50
C ASN A 155 -4.12 -0.23 41.49
N SER A 156 -4.69 -0.03 42.69
CA SER A 156 -6.07 0.45 42.85
C SER A 156 -6.32 1.79 42.16
N ASP A 157 -5.35 2.69 42.17
CA ASP A 157 -5.51 4.02 41.56
C ASP A 157 -5.57 3.93 40.04
N ILE A 158 -4.67 3.15 39.43
CA ILE A 158 -4.65 2.95 37.98
C ILE A 158 -5.88 2.15 37.53
N SER A 159 -6.26 1.12 38.26
CA SER A 159 -7.50 0.35 37.99
C SER A 159 -8.75 1.22 38.09
N ASN A 160 -8.83 2.12 39.07
CA ASN A 160 -9.93 3.08 39.19
C ASN A 160 -9.96 4.07 38.01
N ARG A 161 -8.79 4.53 37.55
CA ARG A 161 -8.69 5.41 36.37
C ARG A 161 -9.13 4.72 35.08
N ILE A 162 -8.67 3.48 34.86
CA ILE A 162 -9.08 2.65 33.71
C ILE A 162 -10.60 2.43 33.76
N ASN A 163 -11.14 2.04 34.92
CA ASN A 163 -12.58 1.83 35.08
C ASN A 163 -13.39 3.11 34.84
N GLY A 164 -12.90 4.26 35.27
CA GLY A 164 -13.51 5.57 35.00
C GLY A 164 -13.57 5.88 33.50
N VAL A 165 -12.45 5.73 32.78
CA VAL A 165 -12.40 5.91 31.32
C VAL A 165 -13.33 4.94 30.60
N LEU A 166 -13.30 3.66 30.96
CA LEU A 166 -14.12 2.63 30.31
C LEU A 166 -15.62 2.88 30.54
N ALA A 167 -16.01 3.27 31.75
CA ALA A 167 -17.40 3.61 32.05
C ALA A 167 -17.88 4.83 31.24
N TYR A 168 -17.04 5.86 31.10
CA TYR A 168 -17.33 7.02 30.26
C TYR A 168 -17.48 6.63 28.78
N LEU A 169 -16.60 5.78 28.26
CA LEU A 169 -16.64 5.33 26.87
C LEU A 169 -17.88 4.47 26.58
N VAL A 170 -18.31 3.61 27.50
CA VAL A 170 -19.49 2.75 27.31
C VAL A 170 -20.79 3.55 27.48
N GLY A 171 -20.87 4.43 28.48
CA GLY A 171 -22.07 5.23 28.77
C GLY A 171 -22.24 6.50 27.94
N GLY A 172 -21.27 6.85 27.08
CA GLY A 172 -21.33 8.02 26.22
C GLY A 172 -22.37 7.89 25.09
N THR A 173 -22.65 9.00 24.40
CA THR A 173 -23.51 9.02 23.21
C THR A 173 -22.69 9.16 21.93
N GLY A 174 -23.27 8.76 20.79
CA GLY A 174 -22.62 8.82 19.48
C GLY A 174 -21.70 7.63 19.19
N TYR A 175 -21.19 7.60 17.95
CA TYR A 175 -20.42 6.48 17.41
C TYR A 175 -18.92 6.55 17.67
N PHE A 176 -18.36 7.74 17.93
CA PHE A 176 -16.94 7.92 18.25
C PHE A 176 -16.82 8.68 19.56
N ARG A 177 -16.03 8.13 20.49
CA ARG A 177 -15.93 8.60 21.86
C ARG A 177 -14.47 8.63 22.26
N MET A 178 -14.05 9.74 22.84
CA MET A 178 -12.74 9.89 23.47
C MET A 178 -12.94 10.49 24.84
N GLY A 179 -12.17 10.01 25.81
CA GLY A 179 -12.18 10.54 27.16
C GLY A 179 -10.89 10.21 27.88
N ASP A 180 -10.66 10.97 28.94
CA ASP A 180 -9.46 10.89 29.75
C ASP A 180 -9.86 10.90 31.22
N PHE A 181 -9.14 10.11 32.02
CA PHE A 181 -9.31 10.03 33.46
C PHE A 181 -7.94 9.99 34.11
N GLY A 182 -7.46 11.17 34.52
CA GLY A 182 -6.08 11.35 34.97
C GLY A 182 -5.09 11.10 33.84
N SER A 183 -4.16 10.16 34.04
CA SER A 183 -3.13 9.79 33.06
C SER A 183 -3.58 8.76 32.03
N ILE A 184 -4.80 8.21 32.14
CA ILE A 184 -5.32 7.19 31.23
C ILE A 184 -6.26 7.85 30.23
N ARG A 185 -6.00 7.64 28.95
CA ARG A 185 -6.87 8.04 27.86
C ARG A 185 -7.51 6.81 27.24
N GLY A 186 -8.74 6.96 26.78
CA GLY A 186 -9.45 5.92 26.05
C GLY A 186 -10.14 6.42 24.81
N VAL A 187 -10.31 5.51 23.85
CA VAL A 187 -11.01 5.73 22.59
C VAL A 187 -11.94 4.55 22.34
N ALA A 188 -13.20 4.84 22.01
CA ALA A 188 -14.16 3.85 21.58
C ALA A 188 -14.80 4.30 20.27
N GLN A 189 -15.06 3.35 19.38
CA GLN A 189 -15.78 3.65 18.15
C GLN A 189 -16.61 2.48 17.69
N CYS A 190 -17.81 2.79 17.20
CA CYS A 190 -18.68 1.88 16.46
C CYS A 190 -18.65 2.23 14.97
N VAL A 191 -18.84 1.23 14.12
CA VAL A 191 -19.15 1.48 12.70
C VAL A 191 -20.53 2.14 12.63
N GLN A 192 -20.62 3.28 11.95
CA GLN A 192 -21.84 4.09 11.90
C GLN A 192 -23.01 3.44 11.16
N ASP A 193 -22.85 2.23 10.64
CA ASP A 193 -23.96 1.50 10.04
C ASP A 193 -24.91 0.88 11.06
N LEU A 194 -24.47 0.74 12.33
CA LEU A 194 -25.28 0.29 13.47
C LEU A 194 -26.28 1.37 13.95
N SER A 195 -27.32 0.94 14.66
CA SER A 195 -28.11 1.82 15.53
C SER A 195 -27.32 2.20 16.78
N LEU A 196 -27.73 3.26 17.48
CA LEU A 196 -27.09 3.66 18.73
C LEU A 196 -27.19 2.59 19.82
N SER A 197 -28.30 1.83 19.88
CA SER A 197 -28.43 0.71 20.83
C SER A 197 -27.45 -0.41 20.53
N TYR A 198 -27.33 -0.84 19.27
CA TYR A 198 -26.36 -1.87 18.87
C TYR A 198 -24.91 -1.42 19.04
N CYS A 199 -24.63 -0.12 18.90
CA CYS A 199 -23.32 0.43 19.23
C CYS A 199 -23.01 0.29 20.73
N GLU A 200 -23.94 0.69 21.61
CA GLU A 200 -23.79 0.55 23.06
C GLU A 200 -23.61 -0.92 23.48
N ASP A 201 -24.43 -1.82 22.94
CA ASP A 201 -24.33 -3.27 23.19
C ASP A 201 -22.99 -3.86 22.72
N CYS A 202 -22.44 -3.34 21.63
CA CYS A 202 -21.14 -3.78 21.10
C CYS A 202 -19.99 -3.27 21.99
N LEU A 203 -20.02 -2.00 22.39
CA LEU A 203 -19.00 -1.42 23.25
C LEU A 203 -19.02 -2.02 24.66
N THR A 204 -20.21 -2.38 25.17
CA THR A 204 -20.36 -3.09 26.45
C THR A 204 -19.67 -4.45 26.40
N GLU A 205 -19.94 -5.25 25.37
CA GLU A 205 -19.25 -6.53 25.15
C GLU A 205 -17.74 -6.36 25.04
N ALA A 206 -17.28 -5.41 24.21
CA ALA A 206 -15.86 -5.17 24.03
C ALA A 206 -15.19 -4.76 25.36
N CYS A 207 -15.86 -3.96 26.17
CA CYS A 207 -15.39 -3.56 27.49
C CYS A 207 -15.32 -4.73 28.48
N GLU A 208 -16.31 -5.62 28.48
CA GLU A 208 -16.34 -6.80 29.36
C GLU A 208 -15.20 -7.76 29.04
N ARG A 209 -14.99 -8.07 27.75
CA ARG A 209 -13.87 -8.90 27.31
C ARG A 209 -12.54 -8.26 27.62
N LEU A 210 -12.42 -6.96 27.39
CA LEU A 210 -11.20 -6.22 27.67
C LEU A 210 -10.86 -6.27 29.18
N ARG A 211 -11.85 -6.13 30.07
CA ARG A 211 -11.65 -6.24 31.53
C ARG A 211 -11.24 -7.64 31.97
N SER A 212 -11.86 -8.67 31.40
CA SER A 212 -11.55 -10.07 31.68
C SER A 212 -10.13 -10.44 31.21
N ASP A 213 -9.78 -10.04 29.99
CA ASP A 213 -8.58 -10.57 29.33
C ASP A 213 -7.33 -9.73 29.59
N CYS A 214 -7.48 -8.44 29.94
CA CYS A 214 -6.38 -7.49 30.14
C CYS A 214 -6.34 -6.86 31.55
N GLU A 215 -6.85 -7.56 32.58
CA GLU A 215 -7.18 -7.04 33.92
C GLU A 215 -6.15 -6.09 34.56
N THR A 216 -4.85 -6.43 34.47
CA THR A 216 -3.76 -5.65 35.09
C THR A 216 -2.91 -4.87 34.10
N SER A 217 -3.34 -4.81 32.84
CA SER A 217 -2.58 -4.18 31.76
C SER A 217 -2.70 -2.66 31.79
N THR A 218 -1.58 -1.98 31.57
CA THR A 218 -1.49 -0.51 31.53
C THR A 218 -2.10 0.13 30.29
N TRP A 219 -2.28 -0.65 29.23
CA TRP A 219 -3.00 -0.29 28.02
C TRP A 219 -3.63 -1.56 27.44
N ALA A 220 -4.71 -1.42 26.69
CA ALA A 220 -5.38 -2.55 26.07
C ALA A 220 -6.17 -2.10 24.84
N ASP A 221 -6.29 -3.01 23.88
CA ASP A 221 -7.06 -2.88 22.66
C ASP A 221 -8.02 -4.07 22.53
N MET A 222 -9.29 -3.81 22.24
CA MET A 222 -10.28 -4.81 21.89
C MET A 222 -11.05 -4.35 20.65
N TYR A 223 -10.92 -5.09 19.55
CA TYR A 223 -11.64 -4.86 18.30
C TYR A 223 -12.59 -6.01 18.04
N LEU A 224 -13.87 -5.68 17.92
CA LEU A 224 -14.93 -6.57 17.49
C LEU A 224 -15.35 -6.23 16.04
N GLY A 225 -16.21 -7.07 15.46
CA GLY A 225 -16.70 -6.93 14.08
C GLY A 225 -17.24 -5.54 13.71
N LYS A 226 -17.87 -4.83 14.66
CA LYS A 226 -18.52 -3.52 14.43
C LYS A 226 -18.16 -2.43 15.43
N CYS A 227 -17.27 -2.69 16.38
CA CYS A 227 -16.83 -1.68 17.32
C CYS A 227 -15.45 -2.02 17.88
N TYR A 228 -14.79 -1.02 18.46
CA TYR A 228 -13.59 -1.24 19.25
C TYR A 228 -13.57 -0.34 20.48
N ILE A 229 -12.83 -0.77 21.49
CA ILE A 229 -12.49 0.02 22.66
C ILE A 229 -10.99 -0.15 22.96
N ARG A 230 -10.32 0.95 23.26
CA ARG A 230 -8.92 0.95 23.65
C ARG A 230 -8.64 1.95 24.76
N TYR A 231 -7.67 1.66 25.61
CA TYR A 231 -7.15 2.60 26.60
C TYR A 231 -5.63 2.50 26.71
N GLY A 232 -5.00 3.55 27.21
CA GLY A 232 -3.58 3.55 27.56
C GLY A 232 -3.14 4.85 28.23
N ALA A 233 -1.96 4.82 28.83
CA ALA A 233 -1.32 6.04 29.31
C ALA A 233 -0.84 6.88 28.12
N ASP A 234 -1.01 8.21 28.20
CA ASP A 234 -0.50 9.11 27.17
C ASP A 234 1.04 9.03 27.13
N GLN A 235 1.62 8.54 26.04
CA GLN A 235 3.04 8.76 25.74
C GLN A 235 3.19 10.19 25.18
N GLY A 236 2.88 11.17 26.03
CA GLY A 236 3.13 12.56 25.75
C GLY A 236 4.63 12.77 25.55
N LYS A 237 5.00 13.10 24.32
CA LYS A 237 6.28 13.66 23.88
C LYS A 237 6.92 14.53 24.96
N SER A 238 7.80 13.96 25.78
CA SER A 238 8.55 14.70 26.78
C SER A 238 9.63 15.51 26.07
N THR A 239 9.38 16.79 25.85
CA THR A 239 10.44 17.78 25.67
C THR A 239 11.39 17.69 26.86
N PRO A 240 12.72 17.58 26.68
CA PRO A 240 13.64 17.64 27.80
C PRO A 240 13.56 19.04 28.41
N ILE A 241 13.04 19.13 29.63
CA ILE A 241 13.27 20.28 30.49
C ILE A 241 14.66 20.07 31.08
N GLU A 242 15.59 20.95 30.72
CA GLU A 242 16.85 21.11 31.43
C GLU A 242 16.57 21.37 32.92
N GLY A 243 17.11 20.52 33.77
CA GLY A 243 17.01 20.63 35.22
C GLY A 243 18.20 19.94 35.87
N SER A 244 19.15 20.77 36.29
CA SER A 244 20.32 20.45 37.09
C SER A 244 19.95 19.75 38.42
N GLY A 245 20.78 18.79 38.83
CA GLY A 245 20.70 18.18 40.15
C GLY A 245 21.74 17.08 40.36
N GLU A 246 22.84 17.43 41.03
CA GLU A 246 23.85 16.52 41.56
C GLU A 246 23.27 15.57 42.63
N GLY A 247 23.81 14.36 42.71
CA GLY A 247 23.49 13.40 43.77
C GLY A 247 24.30 12.12 43.65
N SER A 248 25.42 12.08 44.38
CA SER A 248 26.35 10.96 44.55
C SER A 248 25.74 9.80 45.35
N GLY A 249 26.15 8.58 45.01
CA GLY A 249 25.84 7.38 45.79
C GLY A 249 26.53 6.14 45.24
N GLU A 250 27.75 5.87 45.73
CA GLU A 250 28.43 4.58 45.58
C GLU A 250 27.72 3.50 46.42
N GLY A 251 27.61 2.30 45.86
CA GLY A 251 27.16 1.09 46.55
C GLY A 251 27.61 -0.16 45.79
N SER A 252 28.77 -0.67 46.19
CA SER A 252 29.38 -1.90 45.68
C SER A 252 28.80 -3.13 46.39
N GLY A 253 28.57 -4.22 45.65
CA GLY A 253 28.40 -5.55 46.26
C GLY A 253 27.68 -6.61 45.43
N GLY A 254 28.44 -7.55 44.85
CA GLY A 254 28.11 -8.98 45.01
C GLY A 254 27.47 -9.75 43.85
N GLY A 255 28.27 -10.01 42.81
CA GLY A 255 28.38 -11.25 42.01
C GLY A 255 27.22 -12.25 41.85
N ARG A 256 26.90 -12.55 40.58
CA ARG A 256 26.93 -13.94 40.05
C ARG A 256 27.08 -13.90 38.52
N LYS A 257 28.17 -14.48 38.00
CA LYS A 257 28.26 -14.86 36.59
C LYS A 257 27.15 -15.88 36.32
N ASP A 258 26.47 -15.77 35.17
CA ASP A 258 26.40 -16.84 34.17
C ASP A 258 25.51 -16.45 32.96
N ASN A 259 26.09 -16.64 31.77
CA ASN A 259 25.44 -17.00 30.50
C ASN A 259 24.39 -16.07 29.83
N ILE A 260 24.50 -14.75 29.98
CA ILE A 260 23.71 -13.78 29.18
C ILE A 260 24.39 -13.40 27.83
N GLY A 261 25.61 -13.87 27.58
CA GLY A 261 26.38 -13.50 26.38
C GLY A 261 26.01 -14.24 25.08
N LYS A 262 25.30 -15.38 25.14
CA LYS A 262 24.98 -16.19 23.94
C LYS A 262 23.54 -16.08 23.44
N GLN A 263 22.59 -15.64 24.27
CA GLN A 263 21.22 -15.37 23.83
C GLN A 263 21.02 -13.95 23.30
N ILE A 264 21.79 -12.97 23.76
CA ILE A 264 21.77 -11.61 23.21
C ILE A 264 22.35 -11.60 21.78
N ALA A 265 23.33 -12.45 21.47
CA ALA A 265 23.88 -12.56 20.12
C ALA A 265 22.85 -13.12 19.10
N TYR A 266 22.05 -14.12 19.51
CA TYR A 266 21.00 -14.68 18.66
C TYR A 266 19.82 -13.73 18.46
N VAL A 267 19.50 -12.92 19.47
CA VAL A 267 18.43 -11.90 19.41
C VAL A 267 18.89 -10.69 18.61
N ILE A 268 20.16 -10.27 18.69
CA ILE A 268 20.69 -9.21 17.82
C ILE A 268 20.81 -9.70 16.37
N ALA A 269 21.19 -10.96 16.12
CA ALA A 269 21.19 -11.54 14.78
C ALA A 269 19.76 -11.77 14.22
N ALA A 270 18.79 -12.11 15.08
CA ALA A 270 17.39 -12.26 14.68
C ALA A 270 16.65 -10.93 14.54
N ILE A 271 16.99 -9.90 15.32
CA ILE A 271 16.48 -8.53 15.16
C ILE A 271 17.14 -7.89 13.92
N ALA A 272 18.41 -8.18 13.64
CA ALA A 272 19.04 -7.84 12.37
C ALA A 272 18.40 -8.59 11.18
N ALA A 273 17.95 -9.84 11.36
CA ALA A 273 17.26 -10.60 10.32
C ALA A 273 15.77 -10.21 10.14
N ILE A 274 15.07 -9.76 11.19
CA ILE A 274 13.67 -9.30 11.11
C ILE A 274 13.59 -7.86 10.60
N ALA A 275 14.65 -7.06 10.77
CA ALA A 275 14.84 -5.84 10.00
C ALA A 275 15.08 -6.10 8.50
N VAL A 276 15.25 -7.35 8.05
CA VAL A 276 15.60 -7.69 6.65
C VAL A 276 14.43 -8.24 5.82
N VAL A 277 13.25 -8.49 6.39
CA VAL A 277 12.09 -9.05 5.63
C VAL A 277 11.30 -7.99 4.81
N GLY A 278 11.95 -6.87 4.53
CA GLY A 278 11.57 -5.90 3.50
C GLY A 278 12.71 -4.92 3.15
N ALA A 279 13.95 -5.22 3.56
CA ALA A 279 15.03 -4.23 3.62
C ALA A 279 16.23 -4.51 2.71
N HIS A 280 16.02 -5.19 1.58
CA HIS A 280 17.11 -5.28 0.61
C HIS A 280 17.33 -3.97 -0.18
N ASN A 281 16.32 -3.08 -0.26
CA ASN A 281 16.40 -1.86 -1.08
C ASN A 281 16.07 -0.55 -0.34
N ILE A 282 15.86 -0.55 0.98
CA ILE A 282 15.43 0.66 1.72
C ILE A 282 16.45 1.80 1.60
N SER A 283 17.75 1.47 1.67
CA SER A 283 18.84 2.43 1.48
C SER A 283 18.82 3.04 0.07
N LEU A 284 18.67 2.21 -0.96
CA LEU A 284 18.56 2.63 -2.35
C LEU A 284 17.33 3.52 -2.58
N PHE A 285 16.17 3.09 -2.12
CA PHE A 285 14.90 3.81 -2.27
C PHE A 285 14.91 5.17 -1.57
N THR A 286 15.47 5.24 -0.36
CA THR A 286 15.68 6.51 0.35
C THR A 286 16.62 7.43 -0.44
N SER A 287 17.69 6.86 -1.01
CA SER A 287 18.67 7.59 -1.81
C SER A 287 18.10 8.11 -3.13
N LEU A 288 17.23 7.34 -3.80
CA LEU A 288 16.49 7.77 -5.00
C LEU A 288 15.61 8.99 -4.69
N VAL A 289 14.79 8.90 -3.64
CA VAL A 289 13.86 9.98 -3.24
C VAL A 289 14.62 11.25 -2.82
N ASN A 290 15.71 11.11 -2.06
CA ASN A 290 16.52 12.26 -1.65
C ASN A 290 17.27 12.88 -2.83
N SER A 291 17.79 12.08 -3.76
CA SER A 291 18.46 12.60 -4.95
C SER A 291 17.50 13.36 -5.87
N ALA A 292 16.23 12.96 -5.92
CA ALA A 292 15.19 13.63 -6.71
C ALA A 292 14.87 15.06 -6.24
N SER A 293 15.33 15.51 -5.06
CA SER A 293 15.21 16.91 -4.66
C SER A 293 16.25 17.83 -5.31
N LEU A 294 17.29 17.27 -5.92
CA LEU A 294 18.42 18.01 -6.48
C LEU A 294 18.65 17.73 -7.96
N TYR A 295 18.22 16.57 -8.44
CA TYR A 295 18.49 16.11 -9.79
C TYR A 295 17.19 15.61 -10.44
N ASN A 296 17.04 15.84 -11.75
CA ASN A 296 15.99 15.22 -12.56
C ASN A 296 16.38 13.84 -13.08
N PHE A 297 17.64 13.44 -12.90
CA PHE A 297 18.15 12.12 -13.21
C PHE A 297 19.32 11.77 -12.30
N LYS A 298 19.35 10.54 -11.78
CA LYS A 298 20.50 10.03 -11.02
C LYS A 298 20.60 8.52 -11.15
N LYS A 299 21.82 8.04 -11.40
CA LYS A 299 22.22 6.64 -11.21
C LYS A 299 22.76 6.46 -9.79
N LEU A 300 22.36 5.40 -9.13
CA LEU A 300 22.83 4.99 -7.82
C LEU A 300 23.43 3.59 -7.95
N PRO A 301 24.77 3.47 -8.00
CA PRO A 301 25.42 2.17 -7.87
C PRO A 301 25.21 1.61 -6.44
N PRO A 302 25.44 0.30 -6.25
CA PRO A 302 25.39 -0.31 -4.93
C PRO A 302 26.39 0.32 -3.95
N SER A 303 26.05 0.30 -2.66
CA SER A 303 26.97 0.68 -1.57
C SER A 303 28.15 -0.30 -1.50
N ASP A 304 29.33 0.19 -1.16
CA ASP A 304 30.51 -0.66 -0.89
C ASP A 304 30.33 -1.57 0.35
N ASP A 305 29.35 -1.26 1.20
CA ASP A 305 29.06 -1.94 2.48
C ASP A 305 27.91 -2.97 2.43
N ASP A 306 27.27 -3.20 1.27
CA ASP A 306 26.11 -4.11 1.16
C ASP A 306 26.50 -5.49 0.58
N ASP A 307 26.13 -6.57 1.28
CA ASP A 307 26.30 -7.97 0.83
C ASP A 307 25.43 -8.33 -0.40
N ALA A 308 24.53 -7.43 -0.82
CA ALA A 308 23.69 -7.56 -2.01
C ALA A 308 23.79 -6.28 -2.85
N ALA A 309 24.46 -6.37 -4.00
CA ALA A 309 24.56 -5.25 -4.94
C ALA A 309 23.18 -4.94 -5.54
N VAL A 310 22.66 -3.73 -5.31
CA VAL A 310 21.43 -3.23 -5.93
C VAL A 310 21.72 -1.92 -6.64
N TYR A 311 21.48 -1.91 -7.94
CA TYR A 311 21.59 -0.75 -8.82
C TYR A 311 20.23 -0.09 -8.92
N GLY A 312 20.19 1.24 -8.92
CA GLY A 312 18.95 1.96 -9.19
C GLY A 312 19.17 3.24 -9.97
N LEU A 313 18.12 3.69 -10.65
CA LEU A 313 18.07 5.02 -11.22
C LEU A 313 16.65 5.57 -11.21
N PHE A 314 16.54 6.89 -11.32
CA PHE A 314 15.30 7.55 -11.68
C PHE A 314 15.51 8.56 -12.80
N GLN A 315 14.46 8.81 -13.58
CA GLN A 315 14.38 9.87 -14.57
C GLN A 315 13.04 10.57 -14.42
N CYS A 316 13.07 11.85 -14.05
CA CYS A 316 11.91 12.74 -14.11
C CYS A 316 11.81 13.37 -15.50
N ARG A 317 10.59 13.68 -15.93
CA ARG A 317 10.34 14.42 -17.16
C ARG A 317 10.91 15.83 -17.04
N GLY A 318 11.55 16.31 -18.10
CA GLY A 318 12.41 17.50 -18.05
C GLY A 318 11.71 18.82 -17.75
N ASP A 319 10.37 18.87 -17.76
CA ASP A 319 9.56 20.03 -17.36
C ASP A 319 9.16 20.03 -15.88
N LEU A 320 9.47 18.97 -15.13
CA LEU A 320 9.23 18.93 -13.69
C LEU A 320 10.27 19.76 -12.92
N ASP A 321 9.78 20.55 -11.97
CA ASP A 321 10.62 21.11 -10.91
C ASP A 321 11.04 20.01 -9.90
N SER A 322 12.00 20.34 -9.04
CA SER A 322 12.55 19.40 -8.05
C SER A 322 11.54 18.91 -7.02
N THR A 323 10.49 19.68 -6.74
CA THR A 323 9.44 19.29 -5.78
C THR A 323 8.52 18.24 -6.38
N ASN A 324 8.10 18.48 -7.63
CA ASN A 324 7.26 17.55 -8.39
C ASN A 324 8.02 16.28 -8.78
N CYS A 325 9.30 16.40 -9.15
CA CYS A 325 10.19 15.26 -9.38
C CYS A 325 10.34 14.39 -8.13
N LYS A 326 10.65 14.99 -6.97
CA LYS A 326 10.72 14.27 -5.70
C LYS A 326 9.41 13.57 -5.35
N THR A 327 8.28 14.26 -5.52
CA THR A 327 6.96 13.70 -5.21
C THR A 327 6.64 12.50 -6.11
N CYS A 328 6.94 12.60 -7.41
CA CYS A 328 6.75 11.50 -8.34
C CYS A 328 7.64 10.30 -7.97
N VAL A 329 8.93 10.53 -7.73
CA VAL A 329 9.87 9.45 -7.35
C VAL A 329 9.48 8.80 -6.03
N ALA A 330 9.01 9.57 -5.04
CA ALA A 330 8.49 9.03 -3.77
C ALA A 330 7.25 8.16 -3.97
N LYS A 331 6.33 8.59 -4.85
CA LYS A 331 5.15 7.80 -5.23
C LYS A 331 5.57 6.49 -5.92
N ALA A 332 6.50 6.57 -6.88
CA ALA A 332 7.04 5.43 -7.61
C ALA A 332 7.69 4.40 -6.66
N VAL A 333 8.56 4.88 -5.77
CA VAL A 333 9.22 4.06 -4.75
C VAL A 333 8.20 3.42 -3.80
N SER A 334 7.16 4.15 -3.36
CA SER A 334 6.07 3.60 -2.55
C SER A 334 5.32 2.48 -3.27
N HIS A 335 5.03 2.63 -4.56
CA HIS A 335 4.41 1.59 -5.37
C HIS A 335 5.31 0.35 -5.54
N LEU A 336 6.60 0.55 -5.81
CA LEU A 336 7.57 -0.55 -5.91
C LEU A 336 7.69 -1.31 -4.58
N MET A 337 7.75 -0.60 -3.44
CA MET A 337 7.80 -1.22 -2.11
C MET A 337 6.53 -2.02 -1.78
N THR A 338 5.36 -1.51 -2.18
CA THR A 338 4.07 -2.15 -1.86
C THR A 338 3.72 -3.29 -2.80
N SER A 339 4.12 -3.20 -4.07
CA SER A 339 3.72 -4.15 -5.11
C SER A 339 4.81 -5.16 -5.45
N CYS A 340 6.08 -4.83 -5.21
CA CYS A 340 7.24 -5.68 -5.47
C CYS A 340 8.11 -5.95 -4.20
N PRO A 341 7.54 -6.33 -3.02
CA PRO A 341 8.29 -6.35 -1.75
C PRO A 341 9.45 -7.35 -1.68
N MET A 342 9.46 -8.39 -2.53
CA MET A 342 10.52 -9.41 -2.58
C MET A 342 11.17 -9.57 -3.96
N SER A 343 10.94 -8.61 -4.87
CA SER A 343 11.43 -8.70 -6.24
C SER A 343 12.89 -8.26 -6.33
N LYS A 344 13.72 -9.04 -7.03
CA LYS A 344 15.15 -8.74 -7.26
C LYS A 344 15.36 -7.57 -8.20
N SER A 345 14.39 -7.33 -9.07
CA SER A 345 14.32 -6.13 -9.89
C SER A 345 12.89 -5.66 -10.07
N GLY A 346 12.76 -4.38 -10.38
CA GLY A 346 11.47 -3.75 -10.57
C GLY A 346 11.62 -2.42 -11.26
N GLN A 347 10.63 -2.09 -12.09
CA GLN A 347 10.55 -0.80 -12.73
C GLN A 347 9.13 -0.27 -12.73
N ILE A 348 9.00 1.03 -12.56
CA ILE A 348 7.72 1.71 -12.59
C ILE A 348 7.85 3.02 -13.36
N LEU A 349 6.83 3.27 -14.17
CA LEU A 349 6.62 4.49 -14.91
C LEU A 349 5.30 5.12 -14.45
N ILE A 350 5.37 6.35 -13.95
CA ILE A 350 4.21 7.15 -13.57
C ILE A 350 3.97 8.20 -14.67
N LEU A 351 2.90 8.02 -15.44
CA LEU A 351 2.59 8.81 -16.63
C LEU A 351 2.01 10.19 -16.32
N GLU A 352 1.10 10.28 -15.35
CA GLU A 352 0.46 11.55 -14.99
C GLU A 352 1.47 12.55 -14.42
N GLU A 353 2.36 12.07 -13.56
CA GLU A 353 3.37 12.88 -12.91
C GLU A 353 4.71 12.91 -13.66
N GLY A 354 4.96 12.00 -14.60
CA GLY A 354 6.13 12.03 -15.48
C GLY A 354 7.44 11.62 -14.81
N CYS A 355 7.52 10.43 -14.20
CA CYS A 355 8.80 9.86 -13.75
C CYS A 355 8.89 8.36 -13.92
N PHE A 356 10.14 7.90 -14.06
CA PHE A 356 10.53 6.52 -14.17
C PHE A 356 11.50 6.17 -13.04
N VAL A 357 11.33 4.99 -12.44
CA VAL A 357 12.25 4.41 -11.45
C VAL A 357 12.50 2.95 -11.82
N LYS A 358 13.77 2.55 -11.87
CA LYS A 358 14.20 1.15 -12.09
C LYS A 358 15.23 0.77 -11.05
N TYR A 359 15.13 -0.46 -10.54
CA TYR A 359 16.15 -1.08 -9.72
C TYR A 359 16.36 -2.53 -10.14
N ASP A 360 17.58 -3.03 -9.95
CA ASP A 360 17.96 -4.41 -10.26
C ASP A 360 19.15 -4.83 -9.41
N ASN A 361 19.33 -6.13 -9.19
CA ASN A 361 20.48 -6.68 -8.48
C ASN A 361 21.69 -6.92 -9.40
N THR A 362 21.56 -6.61 -10.68
CA THR A 362 22.61 -6.60 -11.70
C THR A 362 22.73 -5.21 -12.33
N SER A 363 23.93 -4.86 -12.79
CA SER A 363 24.15 -3.56 -13.44
C SER A 363 23.43 -3.53 -14.78
N PHE A 364 22.47 -2.61 -14.92
CA PHE A 364 21.77 -2.30 -16.18
C PHE A 364 22.17 -0.92 -16.74
N PHE A 365 23.20 -0.28 -16.20
CA PHE A 365 23.65 1.02 -16.68
C PHE A 365 24.27 0.91 -18.07
N GLY A 366 23.77 1.72 -19.01
CA GLY A 366 24.24 1.78 -20.38
C GLY A 366 23.88 0.54 -21.23
N THR A 367 23.04 -0.36 -20.72
CA THR A 367 22.56 -1.52 -21.47
C THR A 367 21.37 -1.15 -22.34
N GLN A 368 21.38 -1.58 -23.60
CA GLN A 368 20.25 -1.47 -24.51
C GLN A 368 19.50 -2.80 -24.47
N ASP A 369 18.22 -2.79 -24.12
CA ASP A 369 17.34 -3.94 -24.31
C ASP A 369 16.11 -3.50 -25.10
N LYS A 370 15.63 -4.33 -26.02
CA LYS A 370 14.59 -3.94 -27.01
C LYS A 370 13.28 -4.70 -26.81
N THR A 371 13.00 -5.10 -25.57
CA THR A 371 12.14 -6.26 -25.33
C THR A 371 10.65 -5.99 -25.21
N GLU A 372 10.18 -4.76 -25.01
CA GLU A 372 8.74 -4.50 -25.08
C GLU A 372 8.42 -3.03 -25.31
N LEU A 373 7.67 -2.75 -26.38
CA LEU A 373 7.14 -1.43 -26.68
C LEU A 373 5.65 -1.41 -26.33
N TYR A 374 5.32 -0.75 -25.23
CA TYR A 374 3.96 -0.52 -24.80
C TYR A 374 3.42 0.77 -25.42
N MET A 375 2.43 0.66 -26.29
CA MET A 375 1.81 1.80 -26.94
C MET A 375 0.36 1.96 -26.50
N ARG A 376 -0.06 3.20 -26.32
CA ARG A 376 -1.44 3.54 -26.01
C ARG A 376 -1.95 4.65 -26.90
N CYS A 377 -2.94 4.34 -27.72
CA CYS A 377 -3.68 5.33 -28.49
C CYS A 377 -4.94 5.76 -27.71
N GLY A 378 -5.27 7.05 -27.77
CA GLY A 378 -6.53 7.60 -27.31
C GLY A 378 -7.70 7.26 -28.23
N SER A 379 -8.88 7.79 -27.92
CA SER A 379 -10.07 7.59 -28.74
C SER A 379 -9.83 8.07 -30.18
N SER A 380 -10.29 7.29 -31.16
CA SER A 380 -10.28 7.74 -32.55
C SER A 380 -11.36 8.81 -32.77
N ILE A 381 -11.00 9.88 -33.47
CA ILE A 381 -11.94 10.94 -33.89
C ILE A 381 -12.23 10.91 -35.39
N GLY A 382 -11.84 9.81 -36.06
CA GLY A 382 -11.85 9.72 -37.52
C GLY A 382 -10.71 10.52 -38.17
N TYR A 383 -10.51 10.33 -39.48
CA TYR A 383 -9.44 11.01 -40.20
C TYR A 383 -9.74 12.51 -40.30
N ASN A 384 -8.83 13.33 -39.76
CA ASN A 384 -8.87 14.77 -39.86
C ASN A 384 -7.50 15.28 -40.32
N SER A 385 -7.43 15.76 -41.55
CA SER A 385 -6.17 16.18 -42.17
C SER A 385 -5.46 17.32 -41.43
N ASP A 386 -6.19 18.23 -40.78
CA ASP A 386 -5.56 19.30 -39.97
C ASP A 386 -4.91 18.70 -38.71
N ILE A 387 -5.61 17.83 -38.00
CA ILE A 387 -5.08 17.16 -36.80
C ILE A 387 -3.89 16.26 -37.16
N SER A 388 -4.00 15.45 -38.20
CA SER A 388 -2.89 14.60 -38.68
C SER A 388 -1.67 15.43 -39.10
N ASN A 389 -1.87 16.59 -39.75
CA ASN A 389 -0.77 17.51 -40.08
C ASN A 389 -0.10 18.08 -38.81
N ARG A 390 -0.89 18.47 -37.80
CA ARG A 390 -0.37 18.98 -36.53
C ARG A 390 0.40 17.91 -35.76
N ILE A 391 -0.11 16.67 -35.70
CA ILE A 391 0.59 15.52 -35.10
C ILE A 391 1.91 15.28 -35.83
N ASN A 392 1.90 15.22 -37.16
CA ASN A 392 3.12 15.04 -37.94
C ASN A 392 4.13 16.18 -37.75
N GLY A 393 3.65 17.42 -37.57
CA GLY A 393 4.47 18.58 -37.24
C GLY A 393 5.17 18.44 -35.89
N VAL A 394 4.44 18.08 -34.83
CA VAL A 394 5.02 17.80 -33.50
C VAL A 394 6.00 16.63 -33.55
N LEU A 395 5.65 15.53 -34.21
CA LEU A 395 6.54 14.38 -34.37
C LEU A 395 7.84 14.75 -35.09
N ALA A 396 7.74 15.53 -36.18
CA ALA A 396 8.92 16.01 -36.90
C ALA A 396 9.80 16.91 -36.03
N TYR A 397 9.20 17.77 -35.20
CA TYR A 397 9.94 18.60 -34.25
C TYR A 397 10.68 17.74 -33.21
N LEU A 398 10.01 16.77 -32.62
CA LEU A 398 10.61 15.89 -31.61
C LEU A 398 11.71 15.01 -32.22
N VAL A 399 11.53 14.49 -33.43
CA VAL A 399 12.57 13.75 -34.16
C VAL A 399 13.73 14.66 -34.53
N GLY A 400 13.50 15.89 -34.96
CA GLY A 400 14.58 16.83 -35.34
C GLY A 400 15.34 17.44 -34.17
N GLY A 401 14.79 17.35 -32.95
CA GLY A 401 15.41 17.92 -31.75
C GLY A 401 16.70 17.22 -31.32
N THR A 402 17.53 17.93 -30.55
CA THR A 402 18.71 17.38 -29.88
C THR A 402 18.50 17.36 -28.37
N GLY A 403 19.14 16.43 -27.66
CA GLY A 403 18.99 16.27 -26.21
C GLY A 403 18.07 15.11 -25.81
N TYR A 404 18.12 14.78 -24.51
CA TYR A 404 17.32 13.72 -23.90
C TYR A 404 15.87 14.13 -23.67
N PHE A 405 15.62 15.41 -23.34
CA PHE A 405 14.29 15.95 -23.20
C PHE A 405 13.97 16.90 -24.35
N ARG A 406 12.80 16.72 -24.96
CA ARG A 406 12.32 17.52 -26.10
C ARG A 406 10.85 17.80 -25.84
N MET A 407 10.44 19.06 -25.96
CA MET A 407 9.03 19.43 -25.92
C MET A 407 8.78 20.39 -27.08
N GLY A 408 7.70 20.14 -27.82
CA GLY A 408 7.29 20.99 -28.91
C GLY A 408 5.77 21.07 -29.01
N ASP A 409 5.30 22.12 -29.64
CA ASP A 409 3.90 22.35 -29.92
C ASP A 409 3.68 22.70 -31.39
N PHE A 410 2.54 22.29 -31.91
CA PHE A 410 2.08 22.63 -33.24
C PHE A 410 0.58 22.91 -33.19
N GLY A 411 0.22 24.18 -33.06
CA GLY A 411 -1.16 24.60 -32.82
C GLY A 411 -1.63 24.16 -31.43
N SER A 412 -2.74 23.42 -31.37
CA SER A 412 -3.32 22.89 -30.12
C SER A 412 -2.71 21.56 -29.65
N ILE A 413 -1.75 21.00 -30.40
CA ILE A 413 -1.13 19.71 -30.11
C ILE A 413 0.24 19.97 -29.51
N ARG A 414 0.47 19.49 -28.29
CA ARG A 414 1.80 19.42 -27.67
C ARG A 414 2.40 18.03 -27.91
N GLY A 415 3.70 17.87 -27.76
CA GLY A 415 4.32 16.58 -27.65
C GLY A 415 5.62 16.68 -26.87
N VAL A 416 5.99 15.56 -26.24
CA VAL A 416 7.14 15.49 -25.34
C VAL A 416 7.94 14.23 -25.65
N ALA A 417 9.26 14.26 -25.65
CA ALA A 417 10.10 13.06 -25.72
C ALA A 417 11.15 13.16 -24.60
N GLN A 418 11.41 12.07 -23.87
CA GLN A 418 12.22 12.09 -22.65
C GLN A 418 13.12 10.85 -22.52
N CYS A 419 14.19 10.72 -23.30
CA CYS A 419 15.08 9.58 -23.11
C CYS A 419 15.72 9.55 -21.70
N VAL A 420 16.02 8.37 -21.15
CA VAL A 420 16.77 8.25 -19.89
C VAL A 420 18.20 8.66 -20.17
N GLN A 421 18.77 9.51 -19.31
CA GLN A 421 20.13 10.03 -19.50
C GLN A 421 21.25 8.99 -19.26
N ASP A 422 20.87 7.73 -19.06
CA ASP A 422 21.78 6.60 -18.88
C ASP A 422 22.41 6.15 -20.20
N LEU A 423 21.74 6.39 -21.32
CA LEU A 423 22.12 5.99 -22.68
C LEU A 423 22.70 7.16 -23.48
N SER A 424 23.19 6.91 -24.70
CA SER A 424 23.79 7.95 -25.54
C SER A 424 22.74 8.81 -26.26
N LEU A 425 23.05 10.08 -26.54
CA LEU A 425 22.20 10.95 -27.37
C LEU A 425 21.90 10.37 -28.76
N ARG A 426 22.83 9.59 -29.33
CA ARG A 426 22.60 8.88 -30.59
C ARG A 426 21.51 7.81 -30.45
N TYR A 427 21.55 7.06 -29.36
CA TYR A 427 20.55 6.03 -29.10
C TYR A 427 19.18 6.64 -28.83
N CYS A 428 19.13 7.70 -28.02
CA CYS A 428 17.92 8.50 -27.82
C CYS A 428 17.34 8.98 -29.17
N GLN A 429 18.18 9.45 -30.08
CA GLN A 429 17.76 9.88 -31.41
C GLN A 429 17.15 8.73 -32.24
N GLU A 430 17.77 7.55 -32.23
CA GLU A 430 17.28 6.35 -32.91
C GLU A 430 15.94 5.88 -32.31
N CYS A 431 15.81 5.88 -30.98
CA CYS A 431 14.57 5.53 -30.27
C CYS A 431 13.42 6.49 -30.60
N VAL A 432 13.67 7.80 -30.56
CA VAL A 432 12.65 8.81 -30.88
C VAL A 432 12.18 8.67 -32.32
N LEU A 433 13.09 8.36 -33.24
CA LEU A 433 12.75 8.11 -34.64
C LEU A 433 11.86 6.86 -34.80
N GLU A 434 12.25 5.72 -34.24
CA GLU A 434 11.50 4.47 -34.32
C GLU A 434 10.09 4.63 -33.71
N ALA A 435 10.04 5.20 -32.52
CA ALA A 435 8.80 5.36 -31.78
C ALA A 435 7.87 6.40 -32.43
N SER A 436 8.41 7.46 -33.05
CA SER A 436 7.61 8.37 -33.89
C SER A 436 7.01 7.67 -35.12
N GLY A 437 7.74 6.74 -35.73
CA GLY A 437 7.26 5.96 -36.87
C GLY A 437 6.09 5.06 -36.49
N ARG A 438 6.20 4.39 -35.33
CA ARG A 438 5.13 3.53 -34.81
C ARG A 438 3.89 4.32 -34.41
N LEU A 439 4.05 5.49 -33.77
CA LEU A 439 2.92 6.36 -33.44
C LEU A 439 2.16 6.82 -34.69
N ARG A 440 2.87 7.10 -35.79
CA ARG A 440 2.21 7.42 -37.07
C ARG A 440 1.41 6.25 -37.61
N SER A 441 1.94 5.02 -37.54
CA SER A 441 1.25 3.86 -38.10
C SER A 441 0.08 3.37 -37.25
N GLU A 442 0.19 3.47 -35.92
CA GLU A 442 -0.75 2.82 -35.00
C GLU A 442 -1.77 3.80 -34.39
N CYS A 443 -1.42 5.09 -34.25
CA CYS A 443 -2.29 6.08 -33.58
C CYS A 443 -2.74 7.26 -34.47
N GLU A 444 -2.68 7.15 -35.80
CA GLU A 444 -2.90 8.24 -36.77
C GLU A 444 -4.18 9.07 -36.56
N THR A 445 -5.25 8.44 -36.04
CA THR A 445 -6.58 9.06 -35.87
C THR A 445 -6.94 9.36 -34.42
N SER A 446 -5.99 9.23 -33.49
CA SER A 446 -6.24 9.24 -32.05
C SER A 446 -6.17 10.65 -31.47
N THR A 447 -7.02 10.94 -30.48
CA THR A 447 -7.03 12.25 -29.78
C THR A 447 -5.75 12.55 -29.01
N TRP A 448 -5.06 11.49 -28.58
CA TRP A 448 -3.77 11.50 -27.92
C TRP A 448 -3.12 10.14 -28.18
N ALA A 449 -1.82 10.04 -27.97
CA ALA A 449 -1.11 8.79 -28.04
C ALA A 449 0.10 8.89 -27.13
N ASP A 450 0.44 7.79 -26.47
CA ASP A 450 1.67 7.68 -25.71
C ASP A 450 2.37 6.39 -26.16
N ILE A 451 3.69 6.41 -26.28
CA ILE A 451 4.48 5.22 -26.62
C ILE A 451 5.63 5.07 -25.64
N PHE A 452 5.72 3.91 -25.05
CA PHE A 452 6.67 3.58 -24.00
C PHE A 452 7.49 2.40 -24.46
N ASP A 453 8.79 2.49 -24.31
CA ASP A 453 9.67 1.35 -24.41
C ASP A 453 10.15 1.05 -23.00
N THR A 454 9.89 -0.18 -22.53
CA THR A 454 10.12 -0.58 -21.13
C THR A 454 11.60 -0.71 -20.79
N ASP A 455 12.47 -0.71 -21.79
CA ASP A 455 13.92 -0.85 -21.62
C ASP A 455 14.70 0.31 -22.25
N SER A 456 14.10 1.04 -23.18
CA SER A 456 14.57 2.32 -23.69
C SER A 456 13.65 3.47 -23.22
N ASP A 457 14.14 4.35 -22.37
CA ASP A 457 14.04 5.78 -22.72
C ASP A 457 12.62 6.37 -22.96
N LEU A 458 11.81 6.43 -21.90
CA LEU A 458 10.73 7.41 -21.64
C LEU A 458 10.37 8.35 -22.84
N MET A 459 9.63 7.91 -23.85
CA MET A 459 9.06 8.87 -24.80
C MET A 459 7.65 9.20 -24.36
N GLU A 460 7.31 10.48 -24.16
CA GLU A 460 5.92 10.81 -23.87
C GLU A 460 5.08 10.98 -25.11
N ILE A 461 5.54 11.41 -26.29
CA ILE A 461 4.76 12.09 -27.36
C ILE A 461 3.24 12.26 -27.12
N GLY A 462 2.90 12.97 -26.06
CA GLY A 462 1.51 13.21 -25.72
C GLY A 462 1.01 14.48 -26.41
N SER A 463 0.12 14.33 -27.40
CA SER A 463 -0.85 15.37 -27.76
C SER A 463 -1.62 15.76 -26.51
N SER A 464 -1.28 16.90 -25.90
CA SER A 464 -2.04 17.40 -24.76
C SER A 464 -3.51 17.57 -25.14
N ARG A 465 -4.38 16.91 -24.37
CA ARG A 465 -5.82 17.15 -24.19
C ARG A 465 -6.41 18.26 -25.07
N ILE A 466 -7.22 17.88 -26.06
CA ILE A 466 -8.25 18.77 -26.62
C ILE A 466 -9.23 19.06 -25.47
N TYR A 467 -9.08 20.20 -24.81
CA TYR A 467 -10.13 20.68 -23.91
C TYR A 467 -11.31 21.17 -24.75
N SER A 468 -12.45 20.56 -24.45
CA SER A 468 -13.82 20.91 -24.83
C SER A 468 -14.30 20.54 -26.23
N GLU A 469 -15.50 19.96 -26.23
CA GLU A 469 -16.40 19.68 -27.35
C GLU A 469 -16.03 18.46 -28.21
N LEU A 470 -16.48 17.26 -27.79
CA LEU A 470 -17.31 16.33 -28.58
C LEU A 470 -17.39 14.94 -27.89
N ALA A 471 -18.62 14.62 -27.46
CA ALA A 471 -19.25 13.28 -27.42
C ALA A 471 -18.64 12.10 -26.63
N LYS A 472 -19.42 11.70 -25.60
CA LYS A 472 -19.89 10.36 -25.14
C LYS A 472 -19.34 9.03 -25.75
N PRO A 473 -19.42 7.91 -24.99
CA PRO A 473 -18.61 6.70 -25.16
C PRO A 473 -19.18 5.69 -26.17
N VAL A 474 -18.31 4.86 -26.76
CA VAL A 474 -18.66 3.67 -27.56
C VAL A 474 -17.86 2.46 -27.03
N VAL A 475 -18.52 1.30 -27.04
CA VAL A 475 -18.21 -0.01 -26.43
C VAL A 475 -17.60 -0.97 -27.47
N GLU A 476 -17.10 -2.14 -26.99
CA GLU A 476 -16.73 -3.40 -27.69
C GLU A 476 -15.25 -3.53 -28.14
N ASP A 477 -14.58 -4.69 -28.16
CA ASP A 477 -14.64 -5.99 -27.46
C ASP A 477 -13.35 -6.77 -27.85
N GLY A 478 -12.83 -7.65 -26.98
CA GLY A 478 -12.18 -8.91 -27.41
C GLY A 478 -10.64 -9.08 -27.45
N LEU A 479 -10.19 -10.01 -26.58
CA LEU A 479 -9.13 -11.05 -26.71
C LEU A 479 -7.71 -10.90 -26.09
N ASP A 480 -7.28 -12.05 -25.55
CA ASP A 480 -6.22 -12.47 -24.60
C ASP A 480 -4.75 -12.02 -24.79
N ILE A 481 -4.03 -11.85 -23.65
CA ILE A 481 -2.74 -12.48 -23.25
C ILE A 481 -2.47 -12.16 -21.77
N GLN A 482 -1.97 -13.15 -21.00
CA GLN A 482 -1.66 -13.08 -19.56
C GLN A 482 -0.38 -12.27 -19.28
N MET A 483 -0.52 -11.06 -18.73
CA MET A 483 0.52 -10.28 -18.04
C MET A 483 -0.14 -9.58 -16.84
N GLU A 484 0.43 -9.74 -15.64
CA GLU A 484 -0.14 -9.19 -14.40
C GLU A 484 0.22 -7.70 -14.26
N GLU A 485 -0.41 -6.87 -15.11
CA GLU A 485 -0.22 -5.42 -15.16
C GLU A 485 -1.19 -4.74 -14.16
N LEU A 486 -0.67 -4.04 -13.16
CA LEU A 486 -1.43 -3.13 -12.30
C LEU A 486 -1.85 -1.89 -13.11
N ARG A 487 -2.81 -2.06 -14.02
CA ARG A 487 -3.27 -1.02 -14.95
C ARG A 487 -4.27 -0.08 -14.27
N THR A 488 -3.77 0.81 -13.41
CA THR A 488 -4.45 2.09 -13.15
C THR A 488 -4.11 3.05 -14.29
N ARG A 489 -5.07 3.89 -14.74
CA ARG A 489 -5.08 4.67 -16.00
C ARG A 489 -3.83 5.52 -16.34
N SER A 490 -2.82 5.60 -15.48
CA SER A 490 -1.63 6.46 -15.56
C SER A 490 -0.34 5.85 -14.98
N THR A 491 -0.27 4.53 -14.72
CA THR A 491 0.92 3.92 -14.08
C THR A 491 1.21 2.53 -14.66
N HIS A 492 2.47 2.31 -15.06
CA HIS A 492 2.98 1.03 -15.53
C HIS A 492 4.00 0.50 -14.53
N LEU A 493 3.79 -0.71 -14.02
CA LEU A 493 4.63 -1.35 -13.03
C LEU A 493 4.98 -2.77 -13.50
N LEU A 494 6.26 -3.10 -13.46
CA LEU A 494 6.79 -4.44 -13.72
C LEU A 494 7.64 -4.90 -12.54
N CYS A 495 7.36 -6.09 -12.03
CA CYS A 495 8.12 -6.75 -10.98
C CYS A 495 8.73 -8.05 -11.52
N ILE A 496 10.02 -8.29 -11.32
CA ILE A 496 10.68 -9.57 -11.66
C ILE A 496 11.17 -10.23 -10.38
N ARG A 497 10.65 -11.43 -10.08
CA ARG A 497 10.91 -12.18 -8.85
C ARG A 497 12.17 -13.04 -8.92
#